data_AF-A0A9P7DE72-F1
#
_entry.id   AF-A0A9P7DE72-F1
#
_cell.length_a   1.000
_cell.length_b   1.000
_cell.length_c   1.000
_cell.angle_alpha   90.00
_cell.angle_beta   90.00
_cell.angle_gamma   90.00
#
_symmetry.space_group_name_H-M   'P 1'
#
loop_
_entity.id
_entity.type
_entity.pdbx_description
1 polymer ?
#
loop_
_entity_poly.entity_id
_entity_poly.type
_entity_poly.pdbx_seq_one_letter_code
_entity_poly.pdbx_strand_id
1 'polypeptide(L)'
;MPVRWSSTYVMLNRVEKMKPFVNTFVYELGVREPNLAKRAKIDHVLCADMSLLSLTSFSSDKGSTLQLALPALKALHKAWMSHSESSKYEPFHTALNAAVEKICGYYERTADNDAYIMAMLLDPSQKDSHIKHFWGKETHIDALREAERMVSLSSC
;
A
#
# COMPACT_ATOMS: atom_id res chain seq x y z
N MET A 1 -20.40 -4.62 10.47
CA MET A 1 -19.06 -5.14 10.10
C MET A 1 -18.43 -4.17 9.12
N PRO A 2 -17.23 -3.62 9.37
CA PRO A 2 -16.57 -2.74 8.41
C PRO A 2 -16.22 -3.54 7.16
N VAL A 3 -16.70 -3.10 5.99
CA VAL A 3 -16.35 -3.68 4.70
C VAL A 3 -14.87 -3.40 4.46
N ARG A 4 -14.01 -4.40 4.68
CA ARG A 4 -12.56 -4.25 4.46
C ARG A 4 -12.29 -4.37 2.97
N TRP A 5 -12.05 -3.24 2.30
CA TRP A 5 -11.67 -3.15 0.88
C TRP A 5 -10.32 -3.81 0.54
N SER A 6 -9.70 -4.51 1.50
CA SER A 6 -8.44 -5.22 1.36
C SER A 6 -8.60 -6.74 1.16
N SER A 7 -9.82 -7.27 1.00
CA SER A 7 -10.05 -8.72 0.87
C SER A 7 -9.22 -9.37 -0.25
N THR A 8 -9.18 -8.75 -1.43
CA THR A 8 -8.37 -9.21 -2.57
C THR A 8 -6.87 -9.18 -2.24
N TYR A 9 -6.38 -8.10 -1.62
CA TYR A 9 -4.98 -8.01 -1.19
C TYR A 9 -4.63 -9.10 -0.16
N VAL A 10 -5.47 -9.29 0.85
CA VAL A 10 -5.26 -10.29 1.91
C VAL A 10 -5.26 -11.70 1.32
N MET A 11 -6.16 -11.99 0.39
CA MET A 11 -6.19 -13.25 -0.34
C MET A 11 -4.87 -13.48 -1.07
N LEU A 12 -4.39 -12.49 -1.81
CA LEU A 12 -3.20 -12.60 -2.66
C LEU A 12 -1.91 -12.68 -1.85
N ASN A 13 -1.77 -11.85 -0.80
CA ASN A 13 -0.66 -11.93 0.15
C ASN A 13 -0.61 -13.30 0.85
N ARG A 14 -1.77 -13.89 1.15
CA ARG A 14 -1.84 -15.25 1.72
C ARG A 14 -1.39 -16.29 0.71
N VAL A 15 -1.84 -16.19 -0.54
CA VAL A 15 -1.41 -17.08 -1.63
C VAL A 15 0.11 -17.00 -1.82
N GLU A 16 0.69 -15.80 -1.81
CA GLU A 16 2.13 -15.60 -1.94
C GLU A 16 2.92 -16.22 -0.77
N LYS A 17 2.47 -16.02 0.47
CA LYS A 17 3.08 -16.67 1.65
C LYS A 17 2.97 -18.19 1.62
N MET A 18 1.90 -18.72 1.01
CA MET A 18 1.65 -20.15 0.89
C MET A 18 2.08 -20.70 -0.48
N LYS A 19 2.84 -19.95 -1.28
CA LYS A 19 3.22 -20.28 -2.66
C LYS A 19 3.78 -21.71 -2.80
N PRO A 20 4.66 -22.22 -1.90
CA PRO A 20 5.12 -23.60 -2.01
C PRO A 20 3.99 -24.63 -1.95
N PHE A 21 3.06 -24.48 -1.01
CA PHE A 21 1.93 -25.39 -0.83
C PHE A 21 0.89 -25.26 -1.95
N VAL A 22 0.62 -24.03 -2.39
CA VAL A 22 -0.27 -23.76 -3.53
C VAL A 22 0.31 -24.39 -4.79
N ASN A 23 1.61 -24.26 -5.03
CA ASN A 23 2.27 -24.85 -6.19
C ASN A 23 2.19 -26.38 -6.15
N THR A 24 2.44 -27.01 -5.00
CA THR A 24 2.29 -28.47 -4.84
C THR A 24 0.85 -28.91 -5.10
N PHE A 25 -0.13 -28.20 -4.54
CA PHE A 25 -1.54 -28.51 -4.75
C PHE A 25 -1.95 -28.38 -6.22
N VAL A 26 -1.57 -27.28 -6.89
CA VAL A 26 -1.87 -27.04 -8.32
C VAL A 26 -1.20 -28.09 -9.20
N TYR A 27 0.04 -28.47 -8.88
CA TYR A 27 0.75 -29.55 -9.57
C TYR A 27 0.03 -30.89 -9.43
N GLU A 28 -0.32 -31.30 -8.21
CA GLU A 28 -1.07 -32.55 -7.98
C GLU A 28 -2.43 -32.55 -8.68
N LEU A 29 -3.11 -31.39 -8.71
CA LEU A 29 -4.37 -31.21 -9.42
C LEU A 29 -4.18 -31.40 -10.94
N GLY A 30 -3.13 -30.81 -11.51
CA GLY A 30 -2.79 -30.96 -12.92
C GLY A 30 -2.42 -32.40 -13.30
N VAL A 31 -1.71 -33.13 -12.41
CA VAL A 31 -1.39 -34.55 -12.61
C VAL A 31 -2.65 -35.43 -12.64
N ARG A 32 -3.66 -35.10 -11.83
CA ARG A 32 -4.93 -35.85 -11.74
C ARG A 32 -5.94 -35.48 -12.83
N GLU A 33 -5.73 -34.41 -13.59
CA GLU A 33 -6.66 -33.96 -14.63
C GLU A 33 -6.40 -34.72 -15.96
N PRO A 34 -7.33 -35.58 -16.42
CA PRO A 34 -7.15 -36.34 -17.66
C PRO A 34 -7.28 -35.47 -18.91
N ASN A 35 -7.95 -34.32 -18.84
CA ASN A 35 -8.13 -33.44 -19.98
C ASN A 35 -6.94 -32.48 -20.17
N LEU A 36 -6.19 -32.67 -21.26
CA LEU A 36 -5.01 -31.87 -21.60
C LEU A 36 -5.29 -30.36 -21.71
N ALA A 37 -6.46 -29.96 -22.22
CA ALA A 37 -6.83 -28.55 -22.33
C ALA A 37 -7.16 -27.93 -20.96
N LYS A 38 -7.68 -28.71 -20.01
CA LYS A 38 -7.88 -28.25 -18.63
C LYS A 38 -6.56 -28.20 -17.86
N ARG A 39 -5.70 -29.20 -18.05
CA ARG A 39 -4.36 -29.24 -17.44
C ARG A 39 -3.51 -28.03 -17.85
N ALA A 40 -3.50 -27.67 -19.14
CA ALA A 40 -2.81 -26.47 -19.61
C ALA A 40 -3.31 -25.17 -18.93
N LYS A 41 -4.61 -25.09 -18.62
CA LYS A 41 -5.17 -23.94 -17.87
C LYS A 41 -4.73 -23.93 -16.41
N ILE A 42 -4.62 -25.11 -15.78
CA ILE A 42 -4.15 -25.27 -14.40
C ILE A 42 -2.67 -24.86 -14.30
N ASP A 43 -1.84 -25.28 -15.26
CA ASP A 43 -0.41 -24.94 -15.28
C ASP A 43 -0.17 -23.44 -15.45
N HIS A 44 -1.04 -22.73 -16.19
CA HIS A 44 -0.98 -21.26 -16.34
C HIS A 44 -1.22 -20.49 -15.04
N VAL A 45 -1.86 -21.09 -14.02
CA VAL A 45 -2.12 -20.43 -12.72
C VAL A 45 -0.83 -20.19 -11.93
N LEU A 46 0.23 -20.96 -12.19
CA LEU A 46 1.51 -20.90 -11.46
C LEU A 46 2.33 -19.62 -11.74
N CYS A 47 1.96 -18.80 -12.74
CA CYS A 47 2.84 -17.78 -13.31
C CYS A 47 2.52 -16.32 -12.92
N ALA A 48 1.55 -16.05 -12.05
CA ALA A 48 1.24 -14.68 -11.64
C ALA A 48 2.17 -14.20 -10.51
N ASP A 49 3.09 -13.28 -10.84
CA ASP A 49 3.87 -12.53 -9.85
C ASP A 49 2.94 -11.53 -9.12
N MET A 50 2.65 -11.81 -7.84
CA MET A 50 1.68 -11.05 -7.04
C MET A 50 2.25 -9.81 -6.33
N SER A 51 3.53 -9.51 -6.54
CA SER A 51 4.26 -8.42 -5.88
C SER A 51 3.75 -7.00 -6.21
N LEU A 52 2.82 -6.88 -7.16
CA LEU A 52 2.28 -5.61 -7.66
C LEU A 52 1.34 -4.87 -6.69
N LEU A 53 0.90 -5.48 -5.58
CA LEU A 53 -0.25 -5.02 -4.79
C LEU A 53 0.08 -4.41 -3.40
N SER A 54 1.28 -3.89 -3.15
CA SER A 54 1.64 -3.32 -1.84
C SER A 54 0.94 -1.98 -1.53
N LEU A 55 -0.35 -2.03 -1.15
CA LEU A 55 -1.17 -0.87 -0.78
C LEU A 55 -1.13 -0.49 0.72
N THR A 56 -0.21 -1.07 1.49
CA THR A 56 -0.22 -1.03 2.95
C THR A 56 -0.01 0.34 3.59
N SER A 57 0.43 1.35 2.84
CA SER A 57 0.79 2.67 3.39
C SER A 57 -0.42 3.54 3.76
N PHE A 58 -1.64 3.20 3.31
CA PHE A 58 -2.83 4.04 3.51
C PHE A 58 -3.65 3.73 4.77
N SER A 59 -3.40 2.58 5.43
CA SER A 59 -4.27 2.07 6.50
C SER A 59 -3.48 1.90 7.80
N SER A 60 -3.37 2.97 8.58
CA SER A 60 -2.91 2.89 9.97
C SER A 60 -4.03 3.35 10.89
N ASP A 61 -4.43 2.48 11.82
CA ASP A 61 -5.40 2.83 12.87
C ASP A 61 -4.78 3.71 13.98
N LYS A 62 -3.45 3.91 13.96
CA LYS A 62 -2.68 4.47 15.08
C LYS A 62 -2.13 5.89 14.86
N GLY A 63 -2.46 6.55 13.75
CA GLY A 63 -2.00 7.91 13.49
C GLY A 63 -2.56 8.50 12.20
N SER A 64 -2.44 9.82 12.05
CA SER A 64 -2.80 10.50 10.79
C SER A 64 -2.00 9.90 9.64
N THR A 65 -2.67 9.40 8.61
CA THR A 65 -2.06 8.91 7.38
C THR A 65 -2.24 9.87 6.21
N LEU A 66 -2.98 10.97 6.42
CA LEU A 66 -3.33 11.91 5.36
C LEU A 66 -2.09 12.58 4.76
N GLN A 67 -1.09 12.91 5.58
CA GLN A 67 0.19 13.46 5.10
C GLN A 67 0.98 12.50 4.21
N LEU A 68 0.73 11.19 4.31
CA LEU A 68 1.37 10.17 3.47
C LEU A 68 0.60 9.89 2.19
N ALA A 69 -0.63 10.39 2.05
CA ALA A 69 -1.52 10.01 0.96
C ALA A 69 -0.97 10.43 -0.41
N LEU A 70 -0.56 11.70 -0.57
CA LEU A 70 0.02 12.20 -1.82
C LEU A 70 1.38 11.54 -2.16
N PRO A 71 2.35 11.43 -1.23
CA PRO A 71 3.58 10.68 -1.46
C PRO A 71 3.33 9.22 -1.87
N ALA A 72 2.40 8.54 -1.20
CA ALA A 72 2.07 7.15 -1.49
C ALA A 72 1.39 6.98 -2.86
N LEU A 73 0.46 7.86 -3.23
CA LEU A 73 -0.16 7.86 -4.56
C LEU A 73 0.90 8.08 -5.65
N LYS A 74 1.83 9.02 -5.45
CA LYS A 74 2.91 9.29 -6.41
C LYS A 74 3.87 8.10 -6.56
N ALA A 75 4.24 7.46 -5.44
CA ALA A 75 5.08 6.27 -5.45
C ALA A 75 4.39 5.10 -6.17
N LEU A 76 3.09 4.90 -5.91
CA LEU A 76 2.29 3.85 -6.54
C LEU A 76 2.15 4.08 -8.05
N HIS A 77 1.80 5.30 -8.45
CA HIS A 77 1.71 5.70 -9.86
C HIS A 77 3.03 5.43 -10.59
N LYS A 78 4.16 5.86 -10.01
CA LYS A 78 5.49 5.63 -10.59
C LYS A 78 5.79 4.13 -10.73
N ALA A 79 5.55 3.34 -9.69
CA ALA A 79 5.82 1.91 -9.72
C ALA A 79 5.00 1.19 -10.79
N TRP A 80 3.71 1.49 -10.89
CA TRP A 80 2.80 0.83 -11.83
C TRP A 80 3.02 1.28 -13.27
N MET A 81 3.37 2.55 -13.48
CA MET A 81 3.81 3.05 -14.79
C MET A 81 5.10 2.37 -15.26
N SER A 82 6.10 2.20 -14.39
CA SER A 82 7.30 1.43 -14.72
C SER A 82 7.01 -0.04 -15.02
N HIS A 83 5.97 -0.62 -14.38
CA HIS A 83 5.54 -1.98 -14.69
C HIS A 83 4.78 -2.09 -16.01
N SER A 84 3.96 -1.10 -16.39
CA SER A 84 3.26 -1.09 -17.69
C SER A 84 4.21 -0.93 -18.87
N GLU A 85 5.37 -0.34 -18.67
CA GLU A 85 6.40 -0.19 -19.72
C GLU A 85 7.30 -1.44 -19.84
N SER A 86 7.27 -2.34 -18.85
CA SER A 86 8.11 -3.52 -18.84
C SER A 86 7.47 -4.68 -19.61
N SER A 87 8.22 -5.29 -20.52
CA SER A 87 7.80 -6.50 -21.24
C SER A 87 7.55 -7.70 -20.32
N LYS A 88 8.09 -7.70 -19.10
CA LYS A 88 7.83 -8.75 -18.09
C LYS A 88 6.35 -8.83 -17.72
N TYR A 89 5.64 -7.71 -17.75
CA TYR A 89 4.24 -7.62 -17.35
C TYR A 89 3.29 -7.43 -18.53
N GLU A 90 3.70 -7.79 -19.75
CA GLU A 90 2.89 -7.67 -20.96
C GLU A 90 1.46 -8.23 -20.80
N PRO A 91 1.24 -9.41 -20.19
CA PRO A 91 -0.11 -9.94 -19.98
C PRO A 91 -1.00 -9.07 -19.07
N PHE A 92 -0.37 -8.20 -18.28
CA PHE A 92 -1.03 -7.32 -17.33
C PHE A 92 -1.09 -5.86 -17.80
N HIS A 93 -0.53 -5.50 -18.97
CA HIS A 93 -0.48 -4.11 -19.45
C HIS A 93 -1.85 -3.43 -19.47
N THR A 94 -2.88 -4.11 -20.00
CA THR A 94 -4.25 -3.58 -20.01
C THR A 94 -4.75 -3.24 -18.60
N ALA A 95 -4.51 -4.13 -17.64
CA ALA A 95 -4.91 -3.92 -16.26
C ALA A 95 -4.07 -2.81 -15.58
N LEU A 96 -2.76 -2.77 -15.84
CA LEU A 96 -1.85 -1.77 -15.30
C LEU A 96 -2.18 -0.37 -15.81
N ASN A 97 -2.46 -0.22 -17.11
CA ASN A 97 -2.84 1.06 -17.70
C ASN A 97 -4.14 1.60 -17.10
N ALA A 98 -5.16 0.75 -16.99
CA ALA A 98 -6.42 1.12 -16.34
C ALA A 98 -6.22 1.49 -14.85
N ALA A 99 -5.28 0.82 -14.19
CA ALA A 99 -4.96 1.09 -12.79
C ALA A 99 -4.20 2.42 -12.61
N VAL A 100 -3.26 2.73 -13.51
CA VAL A 100 -2.54 4.02 -13.58
C VAL A 100 -3.52 5.17 -13.83
N GLU A 101 -4.41 5.03 -14.80
CA GLU A 101 -5.45 6.02 -15.10
C GLU A 101 -6.33 6.30 -13.86
N LYS A 102 -6.72 5.24 -13.14
CA LYS A 102 -7.50 5.38 -11.92
C LYS A 102 -6.74 6.09 -10.80
N ILE A 103 -5.42 5.88 -10.68
CA ILE A 103 -4.58 6.61 -9.72
C ILE A 103 -4.48 8.09 -10.11
N CYS A 104 -4.34 8.42 -11.39
CA CYS A 104 -4.38 9.80 -11.87
C CYS A 104 -5.69 10.49 -11.47
N GLY A 105 -6.83 9.82 -11.66
CA GLY A 105 -8.12 10.37 -11.25
C GLY A 105 -8.24 10.61 -9.74
N TYR A 106 -7.59 9.78 -8.89
CA TYR A 106 -7.49 10.07 -7.46
C TYR A 106 -6.59 11.27 -7.17
N TYR A 107 -5.48 11.39 -7.89
CA TYR A 107 -4.55 12.52 -7.73
C TYR A 107 -5.21 13.85 -8.10
N GLU A 108 -5.96 13.91 -9.19
CA GLU A 108 -6.74 15.09 -9.60
C GLU A 108 -7.75 15.49 -8.52
N ARG A 109 -8.46 14.53 -7.93
CA ARG A 109 -9.40 14.79 -6.83
C ARG A 109 -8.74 15.33 -5.57
N THR A 110 -7.45 15.06 -5.37
CA THR A 110 -6.70 15.65 -4.25
C THR A 110 -6.21 17.07 -4.53
N ALA A 111 -6.17 17.50 -5.80
CA ALA A 111 -5.70 18.84 -6.18
C ALA A 111 -6.65 19.95 -5.71
N ASP A 112 -7.97 19.68 -5.69
CA ASP A 112 -8.99 20.65 -5.25
C ASP A 112 -9.16 20.71 -3.73
N ASN A 113 -8.32 20.00 -2.96
CA ASN A 113 -8.45 19.89 -1.51
C ASN A 113 -7.14 20.22 -0.79
N ASP A 114 -7.06 21.44 -0.26
CA ASP A 114 -5.92 21.94 0.50
C ASP A 114 -5.60 21.10 1.75
N ALA A 115 -6.53 20.29 2.26
CA ALA A 115 -6.30 19.45 3.44
C ALA A 115 -5.11 18.50 3.27
N TYR A 116 -4.85 17.99 2.06
CA TYR A 116 -3.70 17.12 1.81
C TYR A 116 -2.37 17.87 1.93
N ILE A 117 -2.30 19.09 1.38
CA ILE A 117 -1.13 19.96 1.47
C ILE A 117 -0.91 20.41 2.92
N MET A 118 -1.98 20.83 3.59
CA MET A 118 -1.92 21.26 4.98
C MET A 118 -1.51 20.12 5.91
N ALA A 119 -2.00 18.89 5.70
CA ALA A 119 -1.57 17.73 6.48
C ALA A 119 -0.07 17.45 6.31
N MET A 120 0.47 17.57 5.10
CA MET A 120 1.92 17.46 4.85
C MET A 120 2.72 18.57 5.53
N LEU A 121 2.23 19.81 5.46
CA LEU A 121 2.91 20.98 6.05
C LEU A 121 2.93 20.91 7.58
N LEU A 122 1.84 20.43 8.17
CA LEU A 122 1.65 20.35 9.61
C LEU A 122 2.24 19.06 10.22
N ASP A 123 2.86 18.18 9.43
CA ASP A 123 3.43 16.93 9.91
C ASP A 123 4.49 17.18 11.00
N PRO A 124 4.20 16.87 12.27
CA PRO A 124 5.13 17.14 13.37
C PRO A 124 6.32 16.18 13.35
N SER A 125 6.26 15.08 12.59
CA SER A 125 7.28 14.02 12.57
C SER A 125 8.68 14.54 12.21
N GLN A 126 8.75 15.53 11.31
CA GLN A 126 10.01 16.16 10.92
C GLN A 126 10.59 17.01 12.06
N LYS A 127 9.75 17.77 12.76
CA LYS A 127 10.16 18.61 13.91
C LYS A 127 10.56 17.74 15.10
N ASP A 128 9.81 16.69 15.36
CA ASP A 128 10.09 15.68 16.39
C ASP A 128 11.45 15.01 16.15
N SER A 129 11.72 14.61 14.90
CA SER A 129 13.01 14.03 14.50
C SER A 129 14.17 15.03 14.67
N HIS A 130 13.95 16.30 14.34
CA HIS A 130 14.93 17.36 14.54
C HIS A 130 15.28 17.55 16.03
N ILE A 131 14.27 17.64 16.90
CA ILE A 131 14.47 17.78 18.35
C ILE A 131 15.27 16.58 18.90
N LYS A 132 14.88 15.36 18.51
CA LYS A 132 15.61 14.14 18.91
C LYS A 132 17.07 14.13 18.48
N HIS A 133 17.36 14.62 17.28
CA HIS A 133 18.71 14.58 16.71
C HIS A 133 19.62 15.69 17.25
N PHE A 134 19.11 16.92 17.37
CA PHE A 134 19.94 18.09 17.67
C PHE A 134 19.90 18.52 19.13
N TRP A 135 18.79 18.28 19.85
CA TRP A 135 18.58 18.83 21.21
C TRP A 135 18.51 17.76 22.31
N GLY A 136 18.66 16.48 21.94
CA GLY A 136 18.76 15.37 22.87
C GLY A 136 17.42 14.86 23.41
N LYS A 137 17.47 13.72 24.10
CA LYS A 137 16.28 12.99 24.56
C LYS A 137 15.54 13.68 25.70
N GLU A 138 16.23 14.39 26.60
CA GLU A 138 15.57 15.05 27.73
C GLU A 138 14.69 16.21 27.28
N THR A 139 15.22 17.09 26.41
CA THR A 139 14.45 18.17 25.78
C THR A 139 13.24 17.65 25.01
N HIS A 140 13.37 16.50 24.35
CA HIS A 140 12.28 15.84 23.65
C HIS A 140 11.16 15.39 24.60
N ILE A 141 11.53 14.77 25.72
CA ILE A 141 10.58 14.30 26.74
C ILE A 141 9.86 15.48 27.39
N ASP A 142 10.57 16.55 27.73
CA ASP A 142 9.96 17.73 28.36
C ASP A 142 9.01 18.46 27.40
N ALA A 143 9.37 18.57 26.12
CA ALA A 143 8.49 19.12 25.09
C ALA A 143 7.19 18.30 24.91
N LEU A 144 7.27 16.97 24.97
CA LEU A 144 6.09 16.11 24.90
C LEU A 144 5.19 16.26 26.14
N ARG A 145 5.77 16.30 27.35
CA ARG A 145 4.97 16.50 28.59
C ARG A 145 4.21 17.82 28.56
N GLU A 146 4.85 18.88 28.08
CA GLU A 146 4.20 20.19 27.98
C GLU A 146 3.09 20.21 26.92
N ALA A 147 3.31 19.55 25.77
CA ALA A 147 2.27 19.39 24.76
C ALA A 147 1.05 18.62 25.30
N GLU A 148 1.25 17.52 26.03
CA GLU A 148 0.19 16.75 26.68
C GLU A 148 -0.59 17.59 27.71
N ARG A 149 0.12 18.44 28.47
CA ARG A 149 -0.50 19.38 29.42
C ARG A 149 -1.41 20.38 28.71
N MET A 150 -0.96 20.97 27.61
CA MET A 150 -1.75 21.94 26.83
C MET A 150 -3.01 21.32 26.22
N VAL A 151 -2.92 20.10 25.68
CA VAL A 151 -4.06 19.37 25.12
C VAL A 151 -5.08 19.00 26.21
N SER A 152 -4.60 18.62 27.39
CA SER A 152 -5.46 18.28 28.53
C SER A 152 -6.23 19.49 29.07
N LEU A 153 -5.61 20.69 29.05
CA LEU A 153 -6.25 21.93 29.49
C LEU A 153 -7.28 22.49 28.51
N SER A 154 -7.13 22.20 27.21
CA SER A 154 -8.04 22.65 26.15
C SER A 154 -9.27 21.73 25.97
N SER A 155 -9.35 20.66 26.76
CA SER A 155 -10.48 19.70 26.78
C SER A 155 -11.50 19.97 27.90
N CYS A 156 -11.40 21.12 28.60
CA CYS A 156 -12.37 21.62 29.58
C CYS A 156 -13.28 22.70 28.99
#